data_AF-A0A8H3FIN8-F1
#
_entry.id   AF-A0A8H3FIN8-F1
#
_cell.length_a   1.000
_cell.length_b   1.000
_cell.length_c   1.000
_cell.angle_alpha   90.00
_cell.angle_beta   90.00
_cell.angle_gamma   90.00
#
_symmetry.space_group_name_H-M   'P 1'
#
loop_
_entity.id
_entity.type
_entity.pdbx_description
1 polymer ?
#
loop_
_entity_poly.entity_id
_entity_poly.type
_entity_poly.pdbx_seq_one_letter_code
_entity_poly.pdbx_strand_id
1 'polypeptide(L)'
;MDEYTADAFVNRQEPVPVIAISGSDSPSSDPKGKRERLKESLSGSKDKLKEKLHDAAGSGSKDYGYSLQDRLFAKLLQQVIPQEEVEELDLPPDVRSSKYINRPSFSLPLMTNNFRRFNARIGVVFVFQNRLERLLTWRTPTHTLSLLAVCTFVCLDPYLLSVIPLAAALLFGMVPAYLARHPPPPVSSTHTTSYSMNGPPVAPPRTIKPAAEMSKDFFRNMRDLQNCMDDFSTIHDAVLRIITPPLNFSNEQLSSTIFLFLFIAACLLFITSHLLPWRLFCLLVCWTAVALGHPSVQQLLLSNHEEHLAPHKRTAQSWLDAWISHDIVLDAPPETREVEIFELQRRRGGHNGEWESWMFSPAPYDPLSPQRISGDRPKGTRFFEDVAPPRGWEWGDKKWVLDLASREWVEERMVQGVEVEIEGERWVGDLAGDEEAYEMHPIGKGKAKNWEDGGGNDKMGEWRRRRWVRMVRRKVVSDTGSIGG
;
A
#
# COMPACT_ATOMS: atom_id res chain seq x y z
N MET A 1 49.91 -22.83 16.10
CA MET A 1 48.49 -23.23 16.14
C MET A 1 47.77 -22.30 15.21
N ASP A 2 47.82 -22.61 13.91
CA ASP A 2 47.22 -21.75 12.90
C ASP A 2 45.73 -22.04 12.84
N GLU A 3 44.96 -21.00 13.14
CA GLU A 3 43.51 -21.02 13.25
C GLU A 3 42.92 -21.35 11.87
N TYR A 4 42.53 -22.61 11.66
CA TYR A 4 41.73 -23.06 10.51
C TYR A 4 40.27 -22.55 10.63
N THR A 5 40.09 -21.25 10.84
CA THR A 5 38.79 -20.60 10.89
C THR A 5 38.42 -20.10 9.50
N ALA A 6 37.26 -20.55 9.00
CA ALA A 6 36.76 -20.11 7.71
C ALA A 6 36.45 -18.60 7.76
N ASP A 7 37.04 -17.86 6.82
CA ASP A 7 36.78 -16.43 6.61
C ASP A 7 35.28 -16.13 6.41
N ALA A 8 34.87 -14.91 6.75
CA ALA A 8 33.51 -14.44 6.51
C ALA A 8 33.14 -14.57 5.01
N PHE A 9 31.97 -15.14 4.74
CA PHE A 9 31.41 -15.23 3.38
C PHE A 9 31.00 -13.83 2.92
N VAL A 10 31.92 -13.18 2.22
CA VAL A 10 31.72 -11.85 1.65
C VAL A 10 32.12 -11.88 0.19
N ASN A 11 31.40 -11.09 -0.60
CA ASN A 11 31.66 -10.89 -2.00
C ASN A 11 33.00 -10.15 -2.20
N ARG A 12 34.09 -10.92 -2.35
CA ARG A 12 35.45 -10.39 -2.45
C ARG A 12 35.93 -10.17 -3.89
N GLN A 13 35.22 -10.72 -4.88
CA GLN A 13 35.68 -10.78 -6.27
C GLN A 13 35.23 -9.55 -7.07
N GLU A 14 33.94 -9.23 -7.10
CA GLU A 14 33.39 -8.17 -7.96
C GLU A 14 32.17 -7.50 -7.31
N PRO A 15 31.98 -6.17 -7.45
CA PRO A 15 30.81 -5.49 -6.89
C PRO A 15 29.52 -5.97 -7.54
N VAL A 16 28.41 -5.95 -6.79
CA VAL A 16 27.07 -6.19 -7.36
C VAL A 16 26.79 -5.09 -8.39
N PRO A 17 26.45 -5.42 -9.65
CA PRO A 17 26.12 -4.42 -10.66
C PRO A 17 24.79 -3.76 -10.36
N VAL A 18 24.71 -2.47 -10.70
CA VAL A 18 23.53 -1.63 -10.49
C VAL A 18 22.59 -1.79 -11.68
N ILE A 19 21.29 -1.87 -11.42
CA ILE A 19 20.26 -2.02 -12.44
C ILE A 19 19.90 -0.64 -12.98
N ALA A 20 20.48 -0.29 -14.14
CA ALA A 20 20.12 0.91 -14.86
C ALA A 20 18.92 0.62 -15.78
N ILE A 21 17.74 1.12 -15.42
CA ILE A 21 16.57 1.11 -16.31
C ILE A 21 16.69 2.34 -17.22
N SER A 22 16.83 2.11 -18.53
CA SER A 22 16.91 3.19 -19.52
C SER A 22 15.64 4.04 -19.45
N GLY A 23 15.74 5.28 -18.94
CA GLY A 23 14.61 6.19 -18.74
C GLY A 23 14.39 6.70 -17.31
N SER A 24 15.20 6.29 -16.33
CA SER A 24 15.30 7.02 -15.05
C SER A 24 16.38 8.09 -15.17
N ASP A 25 16.02 9.37 -15.06
CA ASP A 25 16.96 10.48 -14.90
C ASP A 25 17.77 10.27 -13.62
N SER A 26 18.92 9.60 -13.74
CA SER A 26 19.92 9.61 -12.67
C SER A 26 20.45 11.04 -12.56
N PRO A 27 20.36 11.72 -11.40
CA PRO A 27 20.95 13.03 -11.25
C PRO A 27 22.46 12.89 -11.44
N SER A 28 22.98 13.42 -12.54
CA SER A 28 24.41 13.51 -12.80
C SER A 28 25.07 14.24 -11.62
N SER A 29 25.78 13.50 -10.79
CA SER A 29 26.44 14.02 -9.60
C SER A 29 27.74 14.70 -10.01
N ASP A 30 27.68 16.01 -10.25
CA ASP A 30 28.86 16.83 -10.48
C ASP A 30 29.67 16.97 -9.17
N PRO A 31 30.87 16.38 -9.02
CA PRO A 31 31.50 16.19 -7.70
C PRO A 31 32.16 17.45 -7.14
N LYS A 32 32.35 18.50 -7.94
CA LYS A 32 33.16 19.68 -7.56
C LYS A 32 32.40 20.74 -6.77
N GLY A 33 31.10 20.94 -7.02
CA GLY A 33 30.32 22.02 -6.40
C GLY A 33 29.89 21.78 -4.95
N LYS A 34 29.67 20.52 -4.56
CA LYS A 34 29.20 20.17 -3.20
C LYS A 34 30.28 20.32 -2.12
N ARG A 35 31.55 20.16 -2.47
CA ARG A 35 32.67 20.11 -1.50
C ARG A 35 33.03 21.50 -0.95
N GLU A 36 32.75 22.55 -1.71
CA GLU A 36 32.92 23.96 -1.29
C GLU A 36 31.77 24.39 -0.35
N ARG A 37 30.51 24.14 -0.73
CA ARG A 37 29.34 24.47 0.09
C ARG A 37 29.27 23.73 1.43
N LEU A 38 29.74 22.49 1.49
CA LEU A 38 29.81 21.72 2.74
C LEU A 38 30.88 22.29 3.70
N LYS A 39 31.96 22.88 3.15
CA LYS A 39 33.08 23.43 3.93
C LYS A 39 32.69 24.73 4.66
N GLU A 40 31.85 25.56 4.05
CA GLU A 40 31.33 26.78 4.66
C GLU A 40 30.24 26.49 5.71
N SER A 41 29.37 25.49 5.50
CA SER A 41 28.34 25.13 6.48
C SER A 41 28.89 24.43 7.73
N LEU A 42 30.05 23.78 7.65
CA LEU A 42 30.63 23.01 8.76
C LEU A 42 31.52 23.84 9.70
N SER A 43 31.94 25.05 9.31
CA SER A 43 32.75 25.91 10.19
C SER A 43 31.89 26.54 11.30
N GLY A 44 30.70 27.05 10.98
CA GLY A 44 29.79 27.67 11.96
C GLY A 44 29.12 26.70 12.94
N SER A 45 29.10 25.40 12.63
CA SER A 45 28.49 24.37 13.49
C SER A 45 29.48 23.72 14.46
N LYS A 46 30.79 23.87 14.26
CA LYS A 46 31.82 23.30 15.14
C LYS A 46 31.87 23.98 16.50
N ASP A 47 31.66 25.28 16.54
CA ASP A 47 31.75 26.04 17.80
C ASP A 47 30.54 25.75 18.70
N LYS A 48 29.34 25.62 18.14
CA LYS A 48 28.12 25.22 18.86
C LYS A 48 28.14 23.76 19.35
N LEU A 49 28.84 22.87 18.63
CA LEU A 49 28.98 21.47 19.01
C LEU A 49 29.96 21.32 20.19
N LYS A 50 31.03 22.12 20.20
CA LYS A 50 32.07 22.09 21.25
C LYS A 50 31.52 22.54 22.61
N GLU A 51 30.64 23.53 22.60
CA GLU A 51 29.96 24.05 23.80
C GLU A 51 29.02 22.99 24.41
N LYS A 52 28.21 22.30 23.59
CA LYS A 52 27.30 21.25 24.07
C LYS A 52 27.98 19.93 24.47
N LEU A 53 29.20 19.69 24.00
CA LEU A 53 29.98 18.50 24.37
C LEU A 53 30.58 18.64 25.78
N HIS A 54 30.81 19.87 26.24
CA HIS A 54 31.27 20.15 27.60
C HIS A 54 30.15 19.90 28.63
N ASP A 55 28.90 20.22 28.29
CA ASP A 55 27.75 20.01 29.18
C ASP A 55 27.33 18.53 29.32
N ALA A 56 27.56 17.71 28.29
CA ALA A 56 27.18 16.30 28.31
C ALA A 56 28.18 15.38 29.06
N ALA A 57 29.38 15.87 29.38
CA ALA A 57 30.41 15.11 30.10
C ALA A 57 30.15 15.03 31.62
N GLY A 58 29.16 15.76 32.15
CA GLY A 58 28.84 15.83 33.58
C GLY A 58 27.83 14.80 34.11
N SER A 59 27.22 13.95 33.27
CA SER A 59 26.21 12.99 33.73
C SER A 59 26.64 11.55 33.42
N GLY A 60 27.23 10.90 34.42
CA GLY A 60 27.62 9.49 34.36
C GLY A 60 26.45 8.58 34.73
N SER A 61 25.94 7.82 33.75
CA SER A 61 25.24 6.56 34.00
C SER A 61 25.92 5.44 33.22
N LYS A 62 26.25 4.37 33.93
CA LYS A 62 26.95 3.17 33.45
C LYS A 62 25.96 2.29 32.68
N ASP A 63 26.12 2.20 31.37
CA ASP A 63 25.59 1.10 30.58
C ASP A 63 26.61 0.63 29.54
N TYR A 64 26.83 -0.67 29.53
CA TYR A 64 27.84 -1.38 28.75
C TYR A 64 27.54 -1.33 27.24
N GLY A 65 28.55 -0.99 26.43
CA GLY A 65 28.70 -1.55 25.08
C GLY A 65 28.33 -0.71 23.85
N TYR A 66 27.98 0.57 23.97
CA TYR A 66 27.70 1.42 22.79
C TYR A 66 28.91 2.28 22.44
N SER A 67 29.35 2.23 21.17
CA SER A 67 30.45 3.05 20.67
C SER A 67 30.06 4.52 20.76
N LEU A 68 30.97 5.40 21.18
CA LEU A 68 30.73 6.86 21.25
C LEU A 68 30.25 7.44 19.89
N GLN A 69 30.61 6.76 18.79
CA GLN A 69 30.17 7.10 17.45
C GLN A 69 28.67 6.80 17.23
N ASP A 70 28.15 5.73 17.86
CA ASP A 70 26.71 5.39 17.81
C ASP A 70 25.86 6.46 18.48
N ARG A 71 26.37 7.05 19.57
CA ARG A 71 25.71 8.16 20.26
C ARG A 71 25.66 9.42 19.39
N LEU A 72 26.72 9.69 18.63
CA LEU A 72 26.78 10.84 17.72
C LEU A 72 25.89 10.64 16.48
N PHE A 73 25.89 9.45 15.89
CA PHE A 73 25.06 9.12 14.74
C PHE A 73 23.57 9.11 15.10
N ALA A 74 23.21 8.51 16.26
CA ALA A 74 21.85 8.54 16.77
C ALA A 74 21.37 9.98 17.05
N LYS A 75 22.25 10.84 17.60
CA LYS A 75 21.93 12.26 17.84
C LYS A 75 21.77 13.06 16.56
N LEU A 76 22.51 12.75 15.49
CA LEU A 76 22.36 13.40 14.18
C LEU A 76 21.07 12.96 13.48
N LEU A 77 20.71 11.68 13.53
CA LEU A 77 19.45 11.19 12.93
C LEU A 77 18.21 11.64 13.70
N GLN A 78 18.30 11.76 15.04
CA GLN A 78 17.20 12.24 15.87
C GLN A 78 16.84 13.70 15.58
N GLN A 79 17.77 14.48 15.02
CA GLN A 79 17.53 15.87 14.62
C GLN A 79 16.71 15.98 13.31
N VAL A 80 16.60 14.90 12.53
CA VAL A 80 16.01 14.92 11.18
C VAL A 80 14.61 14.25 11.15
N ILE A 81 14.23 13.51 12.18
CA ILE A 81 12.97 12.77 12.24
C ILE A 81 11.97 13.52 13.13
N PRO A 82 10.77 13.90 12.61
CA PRO A 82 9.68 14.41 13.45
C PRO A 82 9.35 13.40 14.55
N GLN A 83 9.20 13.86 15.79
CA GLN A 83 8.72 12.98 16.86
C GLN A 83 7.23 12.72 16.64
N GLU A 84 6.89 11.61 15.98
CA GLU A 84 5.52 11.09 16.02
C GLU A 84 5.30 10.49 17.41
N GLU A 85 4.50 11.20 18.22
CA GLU A 85 3.87 10.63 19.40
C GLU A 85 2.84 9.61 18.90
N VAL A 86 3.23 8.34 18.90
CA VAL A 86 2.29 7.24 18.67
C VAL A 86 1.40 7.16 19.90
N GLU A 87 0.18 7.70 19.83
CA GLU A 87 -0.87 7.38 20.79
C GLU A 87 -1.12 5.87 20.73
N GLU A 88 -0.65 5.17 21.76
CA GLU A 88 -0.89 3.74 21.94
C GLU A 88 -2.38 3.59 22.31
N LEU A 89 -3.23 3.39 21.31
CA LEU A 89 -4.62 3.00 21.52
C LEU A 89 -4.63 1.63 22.21
N ASP A 90 -4.85 1.63 23.51
CA ASP A 90 -5.10 0.45 24.36
C ASP A 90 -6.35 -0.31 23.87
N LEU A 91 -6.20 -1.06 22.78
CA LEU A 91 -7.21 -1.99 22.31
C LEU A 91 -7.16 -3.25 23.19
N PRO A 92 -8.32 -3.75 23.68
CA PRO A 92 -8.35 -4.94 24.52
C PRO A 92 -7.78 -6.15 23.75
N PRO A 93 -7.01 -7.04 24.42
CA PRO A 93 -6.32 -8.13 23.76
C PRO A 93 -7.31 -9.14 23.17
N ASP A 94 -7.29 -9.30 21.84
CA ASP A 94 -8.08 -10.29 21.12
C ASP A 94 -7.57 -11.71 21.45
N VAL A 95 -8.42 -12.50 22.12
CA VAL A 95 -8.13 -13.78 22.78
C VAL A 95 -7.70 -14.90 21.81
N ARG A 96 -7.74 -14.65 20.49
CA ARG A 96 -7.42 -15.65 19.44
C ARG A 96 -6.04 -15.54 18.80
N SER A 97 -5.20 -14.62 19.25
CA SER A 97 -3.89 -14.40 18.64
C SER A 97 -2.75 -15.07 19.43
N SER A 98 -1.96 -15.90 18.75
CA SER A 98 -0.76 -16.50 19.35
C SER A 98 0.19 -15.41 19.83
N LYS A 99 0.47 -15.34 21.14
CA LYS A 99 1.55 -14.60 21.81
C LYS A 99 2.14 -13.48 20.94
N TYR A 100 1.47 -12.33 20.89
CA TYR A 100 2.03 -11.13 20.28
C TYR A 100 3.35 -10.83 20.98
N ILE A 101 4.46 -11.16 20.33
CA ILE A 101 5.76 -10.61 20.69
C ILE A 101 5.68 -9.16 20.27
N ASN A 102 5.35 -8.27 21.22
CA ASN A 102 5.38 -6.83 21.01
C ASN A 102 6.75 -6.48 20.43
N ARG A 103 6.76 -6.10 19.16
CA ARG A 103 7.98 -5.64 18.50
C ARG A 103 8.31 -4.29 19.12
N PRO A 104 9.58 -4.05 19.54
CA PRO A 104 9.93 -2.80 20.20
C PRO A 104 9.58 -1.62 19.30
N SER A 105 9.13 -0.52 19.91
CA SER A 105 8.86 0.72 19.20
C SER A 105 10.11 1.22 18.46
N PHE A 106 9.89 1.96 17.37
CA PHE A 106 10.98 2.43 16.54
C PHE A 106 11.94 3.30 17.38
N SER A 107 13.20 2.89 17.44
CA SER A 107 14.25 3.70 18.04
C SER A 107 15.52 3.64 17.22
N LEU A 108 16.13 4.80 17.03
CA LEU A 108 17.35 4.96 16.24
C LEU A 108 18.54 4.11 16.74
N PRO A 109 18.77 3.98 18.06
CA PRO A 109 19.80 3.09 18.57
C PRO A 109 19.53 1.62 18.23
N LEU A 110 18.27 1.16 18.33
CA LEU A 110 17.90 -0.20 17.95
C LEU A 110 18.04 -0.42 16.44
N MET A 111 17.64 0.55 15.61
CA MET A 111 17.82 0.49 14.16
C MET A 111 19.30 0.34 13.78
N THR A 112 20.18 1.14 14.41
CA THR A 112 21.63 1.10 14.15
C THR A 112 22.24 -0.24 14.56
N ASN A 113 21.89 -0.74 15.75
CA ASN A 113 22.36 -2.05 16.22
C ASN A 113 21.85 -3.20 15.34
N ASN A 114 20.59 -3.16 14.93
CA ASN A 114 19.99 -4.13 14.03
C ASN A 114 20.63 -4.07 12.63
N PHE A 115 20.88 -2.87 12.10
CA PHE A 115 21.56 -2.67 10.83
C PHE A 115 22.97 -3.26 10.85
N ARG A 116 23.76 -3.02 11.90
CA ARG A 116 25.11 -3.57 12.03
C ARG A 116 25.10 -5.11 12.07
N ARG A 117 24.18 -5.68 12.86
CA ARG A 117 23.97 -7.13 12.96
C ARG A 117 23.52 -7.75 11.64
N PHE A 118 22.73 -7.03 10.86
CA PHE A 118 22.28 -7.43 9.53
C PHE A 118 23.43 -7.35 8.52
N ASN A 119 24.12 -6.20 8.42
CA ASN A 119 25.22 -5.98 7.49
C ASN A 119 26.41 -6.95 7.71
N ALA A 120 26.64 -7.36 8.96
CA ALA A 120 27.65 -8.36 9.29
C ALA A 120 27.33 -9.78 8.78
N ARG A 121 26.05 -10.08 8.46
CA ARG A 121 25.60 -11.42 8.04
C ARG A 121 25.10 -11.49 6.60
N ILE A 122 24.66 -10.36 6.03
CA ILE A 122 24.06 -10.29 4.69
C ILE A 122 25.01 -10.70 3.56
N GLY A 123 26.33 -10.69 3.79
CA GLY A 123 27.35 -11.04 2.78
C GLY A 123 27.13 -12.39 2.10
N VAL A 124 26.56 -13.39 2.80
CA VAL A 124 26.20 -14.70 2.21
C VAL A 124 25.17 -14.54 1.09
N VAL A 125 24.19 -13.65 1.28
CA VAL A 125 23.13 -13.37 0.32
C VAL A 125 23.72 -12.66 -0.91
N PHE A 126 24.63 -11.69 -0.73
CA PHE A 126 25.29 -11.04 -1.87
C PHE A 126 26.19 -11.99 -2.66
N VAL A 127 26.88 -12.93 -2.00
CA VAL A 127 27.63 -13.99 -2.70
C VAL A 127 26.69 -14.90 -3.49
N PHE A 128 25.52 -15.24 -2.94
CA PHE A 128 24.50 -16.00 -3.65
C PHE A 128 23.94 -15.23 -4.84
N GLN A 129 23.58 -13.95 -4.65
CA GLN A 129 23.11 -13.05 -5.71
C GLN A 129 24.11 -12.97 -6.86
N ASN A 130 25.39 -12.71 -6.59
CA ASN A 130 26.41 -12.65 -7.65
C ASN A 130 26.62 -13.98 -8.37
N ARG A 131 26.49 -15.12 -7.65
CA ARG A 131 26.55 -16.44 -8.30
C ARG A 131 25.35 -16.66 -9.20
N LEU A 132 24.16 -16.29 -8.75
CA LEU A 132 22.94 -16.39 -9.54
C LEU A 132 23.01 -15.48 -10.77
N GLU A 133 23.45 -14.25 -10.60
CA GLU A 133 23.59 -13.31 -11.70
C GLU A 133 24.62 -13.81 -12.74
N ARG A 134 25.78 -14.32 -12.31
CA ARG A 134 26.75 -14.94 -13.21
C ARG A 134 26.19 -16.13 -13.97
N LEU A 135 25.25 -16.87 -13.38
CA LEU A 135 24.53 -17.96 -14.03
C LEU A 135 23.48 -17.43 -15.02
N LEU A 136 22.80 -16.33 -14.72
CA LEU A 136 21.79 -15.77 -15.63
C LEU A 136 22.43 -15.00 -16.81
N THR A 137 23.61 -14.39 -16.61
CA THR A 137 24.34 -13.62 -17.62
C THR A 137 25.31 -14.47 -18.47
N TRP A 138 25.20 -15.81 -18.41
CA TRP A 138 25.99 -16.74 -19.25
C TRP A 138 27.51 -16.64 -19.12
N ARG A 139 28.03 -16.14 -18.00
CA ARG A 139 29.48 -15.91 -17.85
C ARG A 139 30.32 -17.19 -17.91
N THR A 140 29.77 -18.29 -17.40
CA THR A 140 30.34 -19.64 -17.53
C THR A 140 29.27 -20.55 -18.13
N PRO A 141 29.22 -20.74 -19.46
CA PRO A 141 28.09 -21.37 -20.15
C PRO A 141 27.88 -22.83 -19.74
N THR A 142 28.92 -23.52 -19.27
CA THR A 142 28.79 -24.90 -18.77
C THR A 142 27.92 -24.99 -17.52
N HIS A 143 28.02 -24.01 -16.61
CA HIS A 143 27.18 -23.97 -15.40
C HIS A 143 25.75 -23.52 -15.70
N THR A 144 25.55 -22.69 -16.72
CA THR A 144 24.21 -22.27 -17.12
C THR A 144 23.50 -23.40 -17.84
N LEU A 145 24.18 -24.10 -18.75
CA LEU A 145 23.64 -25.29 -19.41
C LEU A 145 23.30 -26.41 -18.43
N SER A 146 24.10 -26.61 -17.36
CA SER A 146 23.74 -27.59 -16.32
C SER A 146 22.50 -27.15 -15.52
N LEU A 147 22.34 -25.85 -15.23
CA LEU A 147 21.11 -25.31 -14.65
C LEU A 147 19.91 -25.53 -15.59
N LEU A 148 20.02 -25.18 -16.87
CA LEU A 148 18.94 -25.40 -17.85
C LEU A 148 18.61 -26.88 -18.01
N ALA A 149 19.58 -27.78 -17.94
CA ALA A 149 19.34 -29.22 -17.96
C ALA A 149 18.51 -29.66 -16.74
N VAL A 150 18.88 -29.21 -15.53
CA VAL A 150 18.09 -29.47 -14.31
C VAL A 150 16.68 -28.87 -14.43
N CYS A 151 16.56 -27.62 -14.87
CA CYS A 151 15.27 -26.99 -15.10
C CYS A 151 14.41 -27.75 -16.13
N THR A 152 15.02 -28.28 -17.19
CA THR A 152 14.35 -29.11 -18.20
C THR A 152 13.78 -30.37 -17.56
N PHE A 153 14.54 -31.08 -16.72
CA PHE A 153 14.04 -32.25 -15.99
C PHE A 153 12.86 -31.89 -15.07
N VAL A 154 12.96 -30.77 -14.34
CA VAL A 154 11.89 -30.32 -13.42
C VAL A 154 10.63 -29.89 -14.17
N CYS A 155 10.76 -29.25 -15.34
CA CYS A 155 9.60 -28.85 -16.14
C CYS A 155 8.91 -30.05 -16.83
N LEU A 156 9.66 -31.09 -17.21
CA LEU A 156 9.12 -32.31 -17.81
C LEU A 156 8.45 -33.22 -16.78
N ASP A 157 9.00 -33.29 -15.57
CA ASP A 157 8.45 -34.06 -14.45
C ASP A 157 8.32 -33.19 -13.17
N PRO A 158 7.15 -32.56 -12.94
CA PRO A 158 6.95 -31.66 -11.81
C PRO A 158 7.00 -32.36 -10.44
N TYR A 159 6.85 -33.69 -10.37
CA TYR A 159 6.95 -34.43 -9.10
C TYR A 159 8.35 -34.29 -8.47
N LEU A 160 9.37 -34.04 -9.30
CA LEU A 160 10.74 -33.82 -8.87
C LEU A 160 10.88 -32.59 -7.93
N LEU A 161 9.96 -31.62 -8.00
CA LEU A 161 9.96 -30.42 -7.14
C LEU A 161 9.95 -30.77 -5.64
N SER A 162 9.30 -31.88 -5.26
CA SER A 162 9.27 -32.38 -3.88
C SER A 162 10.63 -32.92 -3.40
N VAL A 163 11.45 -33.42 -4.33
CA VAL A 163 12.77 -34.02 -4.04
C VAL A 163 13.87 -32.97 -4.01
N ILE A 164 13.74 -31.88 -4.78
CA ILE A 164 14.71 -30.78 -4.85
C ILE A 164 15.16 -30.25 -3.48
N PRO A 165 14.28 -29.91 -2.51
CA PRO A 165 14.73 -29.38 -1.23
C PRO A 165 15.58 -30.38 -0.43
N LEU A 166 15.24 -31.68 -0.49
CA LEU A 166 16.02 -32.74 0.17
C LEU A 166 17.36 -32.94 -0.51
N ALA A 167 17.37 -33.01 -1.85
CA ALA A 167 18.59 -33.12 -2.63
C ALA A 167 19.52 -31.90 -2.42
N ALA A 168 18.96 -30.69 -2.34
CA ALA A 168 19.72 -29.48 -2.09
C ALA A 168 20.32 -29.45 -0.68
N ALA A 169 19.56 -29.86 0.34
CA ALA A 169 20.07 -29.96 1.72
C ALA A 169 21.23 -30.97 1.81
N LEU A 170 21.14 -32.09 1.10
CA LEU A 170 22.21 -33.10 1.04
C LEU A 170 23.42 -32.57 0.26
N LEU A 171 23.24 -32.15 -0.99
CA LEU A 171 24.33 -31.82 -1.91
C LEU A 171 25.01 -30.47 -1.61
N PHE A 172 24.27 -29.46 -1.14
CA PHE A 172 24.83 -28.13 -0.86
C PHE A 172 25.07 -27.86 0.63
N GLY A 173 24.36 -28.56 1.53
CA GLY A 173 24.53 -28.44 2.97
C GLY A 173 25.44 -29.52 3.54
N MET A 174 24.94 -30.76 3.57
CA MET A 174 25.55 -31.87 4.31
C MET A 174 26.84 -32.37 3.67
N VAL A 175 26.88 -32.57 2.35
CA VAL A 175 28.07 -33.07 1.65
C VAL A 175 29.26 -32.10 1.77
N PRO A 176 29.11 -30.78 1.52
CA PRO A 176 30.22 -29.84 1.70
C PRO A 176 30.65 -29.70 3.16
N ALA A 177 29.70 -29.74 4.11
CA ALA A 177 30.01 -29.72 5.54
C ALA A 177 30.79 -30.98 5.96
N TYR A 178 30.45 -32.14 5.40
CA TYR A 178 31.16 -33.40 5.63
C TYR A 178 32.58 -33.35 5.05
N LEU A 179 32.73 -32.93 3.78
CA LEU A 179 34.04 -32.81 3.12
C LEU A 179 34.95 -31.76 3.81
N ALA A 180 34.37 -30.68 4.34
CA ALA A 180 35.12 -29.70 5.11
C ALA A 180 35.63 -30.24 6.45
N ARG A 181 34.91 -31.21 7.03
CA ARG A 181 35.26 -31.87 8.28
C ARG A 181 36.26 -33.02 8.08
N HIS A 182 36.21 -33.66 6.92
CA HIS A 182 37.06 -34.79 6.50
C HIS A 182 37.79 -34.48 5.18
N PRO A 183 38.77 -33.56 5.18
CA PRO A 183 39.51 -33.23 3.96
C PRO A 183 40.28 -34.46 3.45
N PRO A 184 40.42 -34.61 2.11
CA PRO A 184 41.26 -35.67 1.56
C PRO A 184 42.72 -35.48 2.01
N PRO A 185 43.44 -36.55 2.38
CA PRO A 185 44.84 -36.44 2.74
C PRO A 185 45.66 -35.87 1.57
N PRO A 186 46.71 -35.09 1.83
CA PRO A 186 47.61 -34.65 0.77
C PRO A 186 48.16 -35.86 0.01
N VAL A 187 48.15 -35.78 -1.32
CA VAL A 187 48.63 -36.85 -2.22
C VAL A 187 50.13 -37.07 -2.01
N SER A 188 50.49 -37.89 -1.03
CA SER A 188 51.85 -38.43 -0.90
C SER A 188 52.00 -39.63 -1.84
N SER A 189 53.02 -39.56 -2.68
CA SER A 189 53.31 -40.36 -3.88
C SER A 189 53.58 -41.85 -3.67
N THR A 190 53.06 -42.49 -2.62
CA THR A 190 53.39 -43.88 -2.32
C THR A 190 52.13 -44.68 -2.05
N HIS A 191 51.69 -45.37 -3.10
CA HIS A 191 50.91 -46.62 -3.11
C HIS A 191 50.15 -46.97 -1.82
N THR A 192 48.85 -46.68 -1.78
CA THR A 192 47.76 -47.66 -1.51
C THR A 192 46.41 -46.94 -1.53
N THR A 193 45.57 -47.36 -2.46
CA THR A 193 44.23 -46.85 -2.76
C THR A 193 43.19 -47.39 -1.79
N SER A 194 43.22 -46.94 -0.54
CA SER A 194 42.10 -47.15 0.38
C SER A 194 41.89 -45.89 1.22
N TYR A 195 41.04 -44.99 0.73
CA TYR A 195 40.53 -43.88 1.50
C TYR A 195 39.71 -44.43 2.67
N SER A 196 40.31 -44.49 3.87
CA SER A 196 39.58 -44.88 5.08
C SER A 196 38.66 -43.74 5.48
N MET A 197 37.39 -43.82 5.06
CA MET A 197 36.31 -42.95 5.51
C MET A 197 36.05 -43.10 7.03
N ASN A 198 36.58 -44.15 7.64
CA ASN A 198 36.48 -44.43 9.06
C ASN A 198 37.63 -43.74 9.80
N GLY A 199 37.32 -42.68 10.54
CA GLY A 199 38.24 -41.96 11.41
C GLY A 199 37.55 -40.85 12.19
N PRO A 200 38.12 -40.40 13.32
CA PRO A 200 37.62 -39.24 14.05
C PRO A 200 37.68 -37.97 13.17
N PRO A 201 36.80 -36.99 13.42
CA PRO A 201 36.74 -35.77 12.63
C PRO A 201 38.05 -34.98 12.70
N VAL A 202 38.61 -34.64 11.53
CA VAL A 202 39.95 -34.05 11.38
C VAL A 202 39.93 -32.53 11.55
N ALA A 203 38.81 -31.86 11.21
CA ALA A 203 38.65 -30.42 11.35
C ALA A 203 37.46 -30.04 12.26
N PRO A 204 37.51 -28.89 12.95
CA PRO A 204 36.38 -28.38 13.72
C PRO A 204 35.19 -28.04 12.82
N PRO A 205 33.94 -28.08 13.33
CA PRO A 205 32.77 -27.72 12.57
C PRO A 205 32.87 -26.25 12.11
N ARG A 206 32.77 -26.02 10.79
CA ARG A 206 32.80 -24.67 10.23
C ARG A 206 31.53 -23.93 10.64
N THR A 207 31.67 -22.87 11.42
CA THR A 207 30.61 -21.91 11.71
C THR A 207 30.84 -20.65 10.87
N ILE A 208 29.77 -20.12 10.28
CA ILE A 208 29.85 -18.86 9.53
C ILE A 208 29.99 -17.73 10.56
N LYS A 209 31.20 -17.20 10.72
CA LYS A 209 31.41 -16.04 11.59
C LYS A 209 30.83 -14.78 10.91
N PRO A 210 30.09 -13.92 11.64
CA PRO A 210 29.69 -12.63 11.12
C PRO A 210 30.94 -11.81 10.78
N ALA A 211 30.87 -11.01 9.72
CA ALA A 211 31.96 -10.12 9.35
C ALA A 211 32.28 -9.17 10.52
N ALA A 212 33.57 -9.02 10.84
CA ALA A 212 33.97 -8.14 11.94
C ALA A 212 33.48 -6.72 11.68
N GLU A 213 32.89 -6.10 12.71
CA GLU A 213 32.42 -4.72 12.67
C GLU A 213 33.63 -3.84 12.32
N MET A 214 33.52 -2.99 11.28
CA MET A 214 34.62 -2.15 10.73
C MET A 214 35.66 -2.85 9.83
N SER A 215 35.48 -4.13 9.49
CA SER A 215 36.34 -4.79 8.49
C SER A 215 36.11 -4.26 7.06
N LYS A 216 37.09 -4.42 6.16
CA LYS A 216 36.93 -4.11 4.73
C LYS A 216 35.72 -4.82 4.12
N ASP A 217 35.46 -6.04 4.58
CA ASP A 217 34.34 -6.87 4.15
C ASP A 217 32.99 -6.33 4.68
N PHE A 218 32.95 -5.73 5.87
CA PHE A 218 31.78 -5.00 6.37
C PHE A 218 31.44 -3.77 5.49
N PHE A 219 32.44 -3.01 5.06
CA PHE A 219 32.24 -1.86 4.16
C PHE A 219 31.84 -2.28 2.74
N ARG A 220 32.29 -3.43 2.25
CA ARG A 220 31.83 -4.00 0.97
C ARG A 220 30.36 -4.39 1.03
N ASN A 221 29.94 -5.10 2.07
CA ASN A 221 28.54 -5.43 2.29
C ASN A 221 27.67 -4.15 2.39
N MET A 222 28.19 -3.10 3.03
CA MET A 222 27.47 -1.83 3.15
C MET A 222 27.27 -1.14 1.80
N ARG A 223 28.27 -1.22 0.90
CA ARG A 223 28.14 -0.72 -0.48
C ARG A 223 27.11 -1.53 -1.27
N ASP A 224 27.23 -2.85 -1.24
CA ASP A 224 26.31 -3.74 -1.96
C ASP A 224 24.86 -3.57 -1.46
N LEU A 225 24.68 -3.34 -0.16
CA LEU A 225 23.40 -3.02 0.45
C LEU A 225 22.85 -1.69 -0.06
N GLN A 226 23.67 -0.63 -0.13
CA GLN A 226 23.23 0.66 -0.68
C GLN A 226 22.76 0.53 -2.13
N ASN A 227 23.51 -0.18 -2.97
CA ASN A 227 23.12 -0.43 -4.36
C ASN A 227 21.81 -1.21 -4.44
N CYS A 228 21.65 -2.28 -3.65
CA CYS A 228 20.41 -3.05 -3.64
C CYS A 228 19.18 -2.25 -3.17
N MET A 229 19.37 -1.28 -2.26
CA MET A 229 18.29 -0.38 -1.85
C MET A 229 17.84 0.54 -2.99
N ASP A 230 18.80 1.08 -3.75
CA ASP A 230 18.54 1.92 -4.93
C ASP A 230 17.91 1.12 -6.09
N ASP A 231 18.41 -0.09 -6.34
CA ASP A 231 17.87 -1.03 -7.32
C ASP A 231 16.41 -1.39 -6.98
N PHE A 232 16.12 -1.65 -5.69
CA PHE A 232 14.76 -1.96 -5.25
C PHE A 232 13.80 -0.80 -5.52
N SER A 233 14.16 0.44 -5.17
CA SER A 233 13.32 1.61 -5.45
C SER A 233 13.13 1.81 -6.95
N THR A 234 14.20 1.69 -7.74
CA THR A 234 14.14 1.87 -9.20
C THR A 234 13.25 0.83 -9.86
N ILE A 235 13.35 -0.45 -9.46
CA ILE A 235 12.47 -1.52 -9.95
C ILE A 235 11.04 -1.27 -9.49
N HIS A 236 10.82 -0.94 -8.22
CA HIS A 236 9.49 -0.70 -7.68
C HIS A 236 8.76 0.43 -8.41
N ASP A 237 9.45 1.55 -8.64
CA ASP A 237 8.89 2.70 -9.34
C ASP A 237 8.67 2.40 -10.83
N ALA A 238 9.56 1.63 -11.46
CA ALA A 238 9.36 1.17 -12.84
C ALA A 238 8.16 0.22 -12.96
N VAL A 239 7.99 -0.70 -12.00
CA VAL A 239 6.83 -1.61 -11.94
C VAL A 239 5.55 -0.80 -11.77
N LEU A 240 5.50 0.15 -10.84
CA LEU A 240 4.35 1.06 -10.67
C LEU A 240 4.07 1.85 -11.94
N ARG A 241 5.08 2.40 -12.60
CA ARG A 241 4.91 3.16 -13.85
C ARG A 241 4.29 2.32 -14.96
N ILE A 242 4.60 1.01 -15.02
CA ILE A 242 4.09 0.11 -16.06
C ILE A 242 2.72 -0.46 -15.68
N ILE A 243 2.52 -0.84 -14.42
CA ILE A 243 1.35 -1.61 -13.96
C ILE A 243 0.21 -0.70 -13.48
N THR A 244 0.51 0.41 -12.82
CA THR A 244 -0.52 1.26 -12.19
C THR A 244 -1.46 1.92 -13.20
N PRO A 245 -0.98 2.57 -14.29
CA PRO A 245 -1.90 3.23 -15.23
C PRO A 245 -2.98 2.32 -15.83
N PRO A 246 -2.69 1.09 -16.31
CA PRO A 246 -3.72 0.21 -16.85
C PRO A 246 -4.63 -0.42 -15.77
N LEU A 247 -4.17 -0.61 -14.53
CA LEU A 247 -4.98 -1.25 -13.47
C LEU A 247 -5.80 -0.27 -12.62
N ASN A 248 -5.36 0.99 -12.50
CA ASN A 248 -5.97 1.96 -11.60
C ASN A 248 -7.17 2.70 -12.20
N PHE A 249 -7.60 2.36 -13.42
CA PHE A 249 -8.68 3.05 -14.14
C PHE A 249 -8.48 4.56 -14.28
N SER A 250 -7.22 5.04 -14.27
CA SER A 250 -6.93 6.47 -14.47
C SER A 250 -7.35 6.93 -15.87
N ASN A 251 -7.18 6.07 -16.86
CA ASN A 251 -7.89 6.17 -18.13
C ASN A 251 -8.93 5.05 -18.17
N GLU A 252 -10.17 5.40 -17.82
CA GLU A 252 -11.28 4.44 -17.70
C GLU A 252 -11.47 3.63 -19.00
N GLN A 253 -11.27 4.26 -20.15
CA GLN A 253 -11.47 3.65 -21.46
C GLN A 253 -10.38 2.60 -21.77
N LEU A 254 -9.11 2.94 -21.54
CA LEU A 254 -7.98 2.03 -21.72
C LEU A 254 -8.03 0.86 -20.72
N SER A 255 -8.28 1.15 -19.44
CA SER A 255 -8.35 0.13 -18.40
C SER A 255 -9.51 -0.83 -18.61
N SER A 256 -10.69 -0.33 -19.01
CA SER A 256 -11.86 -1.17 -19.31
C SER A 256 -11.63 -2.06 -20.53
N THR A 257 -10.92 -1.56 -21.54
CA THR A 257 -10.50 -2.34 -22.72
C THR A 257 -9.60 -3.51 -22.32
N ILE A 258 -8.55 -3.22 -21.56
CA ILE A 258 -7.61 -4.23 -21.08
C ILE A 258 -8.34 -5.24 -20.20
N PHE A 259 -9.25 -4.79 -19.33
CA PHE A 259 -10.08 -5.66 -18.50
C PHE A 259 -10.93 -6.61 -19.36
N LEU A 260 -11.62 -6.11 -20.39
CA LEU A 260 -12.44 -6.94 -21.27
C LEU A 260 -11.60 -7.98 -22.03
N PHE A 261 -10.46 -7.56 -22.61
CA PHE A 261 -9.55 -8.49 -23.29
C PHE A 261 -8.99 -9.55 -22.34
N LEU A 262 -8.57 -9.15 -21.12
CA LEU A 262 -8.09 -10.08 -20.11
C LEU A 262 -9.18 -11.04 -19.63
N PHE A 263 -10.41 -10.56 -19.49
CA PHE A 263 -11.55 -11.39 -19.08
C PHE A 263 -11.88 -12.43 -20.15
N ILE A 264 -11.97 -12.03 -21.41
CA ILE A 264 -12.19 -12.95 -22.54
C ILE A 264 -11.03 -13.95 -22.63
N ALA A 265 -9.78 -13.48 -22.54
CA ALA A 265 -8.61 -14.35 -22.55
C ALA A 265 -8.62 -15.35 -21.38
N ALA A 266 -9.04 -14.94 -20.18
CA ALA A 266 -9.18 -15.82 -19.03
C ALA A 266 -10.26 -16.89 -19.26
N CYS A 267 -11.43 -16.52 -19.80
CA CYS A 267 -12.48 -17.46 -20.17
C CYS A 267 -12.00 -18.47 -21.23
N LEU A 268 -11.31 -17.99 -22.27
CA LEU A 268 -10.75 -18.85 -23.31
C LEU A 268 -9.71 -19.80 -22.74
N LEU A 269 -8.75 -19.30 -21.96
CA LEU A 269 -7.71 -20.11 -21.32
C LEU A 269 -8.29 -21.14 -20.36
N PHE A 270 -9.36 -20.80 -19.63
CA PHE A 270 -10.05 -21.74 -18.76
C PHE A 270 -10.59 -22.94 -19.54
N ILE A 271 -11.21 -22.70 -20.70
CA ILE A 271 -11.75 -23.75 -21.58
C ILE A 271 -10.62 -24.54 -22.27
N THR A 272 -9.60 -23.83 -22.79
CA THR A 272 -8.49 -24.44 -23.55
C THR A 272 -7.35 -24.97 -22.68
N SER A 273 -7.43 -24.83 -21.34
CA SER A 273 -6.37 -25.21 -20.40
C SER A 273 -5.91 -26.66 -20.57
N HIS A 274 -6.83 -27.57 -20.86
CA HIS A 274 -6.53 -28.99 -21.05
C HIS A 274 -5.77 -29.29 -22.35
N LEU A 275 -5.85 -28.41 -23.36
CA LEU A 275 -5.14 -28.55 -24.63
C LEU A 275 -3.70 -28.02 -24.53
N LEU A 276 -3.42 -27.17 -23.54
CA LEU A 276 -2.11 -26.57 -23.37
C LEU A 276 -1.15 -27.55 -22.72
N PRO A 277 -0.03 -27.90 -23.37
CA PRO A 277 1.00 -28.72 -22.77
C PRO A 277 1.78 -27.89 -21.73
N TRP A 278 1.22 -27.74 -20.53
CA TRP A 278 1.78 -26.92 -19.43
C TRP A 278 3.26 -27.21 -19.13
N ARG A 279 3.68 -28.48 -19.29
CA ARG A 279 5.08 -28.91 -19.15
C ARG A 279 6.00 -28.21 -20.14
N LEU A 280 5.60 -28.16 -21.42
CA LEU A 280 6.36 -27.50 -22.48
C LEU A 280 6.29 -25.99 -22.32
N PHE A 281 5.15 -25.43 -21.91
CA PHE A 281 5.03 -24.00 -21.65
C PHE A 281 6.00 -23.55 -20.54
N CYS A 282 6.02 -24.25 -19.40
CA CYS A 282 6.97 -23.95 -18.31
C CYS A 282 8.43 -24.10 -18.76
N LEU A 283 8.73 -25.12 -19.56
CA LEU A 283 10.06 -25.31 -20.15
C LEU A 283 10.44 -24.14 -21.05
N LEU A 284 9.56 -23.75 -21.98
CA LEU A 284 9.80 -22.62 -22.88
C LEU A 284 10.00 -21.33 -22.10
N VAL A 285 9.15 -21.03 -21.12
CA VAL A 285 9.30 -19.84 -20.27
C VAL A 285 10.65 -19.85 -19.57
N CYS A 286 11.04 -20.97 -18.95
CA CYS A 286 12.32 -21.08 -18.27
C CYS A 286 13.52 -20.89 -19.22
N TRP A 287 13.51 -21.56 -20.38
CA TRP A 287 14.54 -21.42 -21.40
C TRP A 287 14.62 -19.99 -21.94
N THR A 288 13.48 -19.36 -22.24
CA THR A 288 13.44 -17.98 -22.72
C THR A 288 13.96 -17.00 -21.67
N ALA A 289 13.58 -17.15 -20.40
CA ALA A 289 14.02 -16.26 -19.33
C ALA A 289 15.55 -16.30 -19.17
N VAL A 290 16.16 -17.49 -19.20
CA VAL A 290 17.62 -17.60 -19.10
C VAL A 290 18.29 -17.17 -20.42
N ALA A 291 17.72 -17.49 -21.58
CA ALA A 291 18.28 -17.08 -22.88
C ALA A 291 18.29 -15.55 -23.08
N LEU A 292 17.28 -14.84 -22.57
CA LEU A 292 17.23 -13.37 -22.56
C LEU A 292 18.35 -12.75 -21.70
N GLY A 293 18.95 -13.49 -20.79
CA GLY A 293 20.13 -13.08 -20.03
C GLY A 293 21.44 -13.15 -20.83
N HIS A 294 21.46 -13.76 -22.02
CA HIS A 294 22.67 -13.89 -22.83
C HIS A 294 23.05 -12.54 -23.48
N PRO A 295 24.29 -12.06 -23.33
CA PRO A 295 24.68 -10.71 -23.78
C PRO A 295 24.49 -10.49 -25.28
N SER A 296 24.76 -11.50 -26.11
CA SER A 296 24.52 -11.39 -27.56
C SER A 296 23.03 -11.35 -27.91
N VAL A 297 22.18 -12.02 -27.12
CA VAL A 297 20.73 -11.99 -27.32
C VAL A 297 20.18 -10.64 -26.89
N GLN A 298 20.69 -10.07 -25.79
CA GLN A 298 20.33 -8.72 -25.34
C GLN A 298 20.68 -7.67 -26.39
N GLN A 299 21.88 -7.72 -26.97
CA GLN A 299 22.29 -6.80 -28.04
C GLN A 299 21.39 -6.93 -29.27
N LEU A 300 21.11 -8.16 -29.70
CA LEU A 300 20.24 -8.43 -30.84
C LEU A 300 18.78 -8.04 -30.57
N LEU A 301 18.31 -8.22 -29.34
CA LEU A 301 16.96 -7.82 -28.93
C LEU A 301 16.83 -6.30 -28.90
N LEU A 302 17.84 -5.58 -28.37
CA LEU A 302 17.84 -4.12 -28.39
C LEU A 302 17.84 -3.57 -29.81
N SER A 303 18.69 -4.09 -30.71
CA SER A 303 18.71 -3.66 -32.11
C SER A 303 17.40 -3.98 -32.84
N ASN A 304 16.88 -5.20 -32.67
CA ASN A 304 15.63 -5.61 -33.31
C ASN A 304 14.41 -4.92 -32.70
N HIS A 305 14.47 -4.52 -31.43
CA HIS A 305 13.39 -3.79 -30.78
C HIS A 305 13.22 -2.41 -31.39
N GLU A 306 14.32 -1.70 -31.64
CA GLU A 306 14.28 -0.39 -32.28
C GLU A 306 13.85 -0.49 -33.75
N GLU A 307 14.36 -1.49 -34.49
CA GLU A 307 14.09 -1.63 -35.93
C GLU A 307 12.68 -2.16 -36.23
N HIS A 308 12.26 -3.22 -35.54
CA HIS A 308 11.00 -3.91 -35.86
C HIS A 308 9.90 -3.68 -34.82
N LEU A 309 10.19 -3.68 -33.52
CA LEU A 309 9.14 -3.61 -32.51
C LEU A 309 8.62 -2.19 -32.30
N ALA A 310 9.46 -1.15 -32.42
CA ALA A 310 9.03 0.24 -32.29
C ALA A 310 7.93 0.66 -33.29
N PRO A 311 8.03 0.38 -34.61
CA PRO A 311 6.96 0.74 -35.55
C PRO A 311 5.70 -0.09 -35.34
N HIS A 312 5.82 -1.39 -35.04
CA HIS A 312 4.68 -2.25 -34.74
C HIS A 312 3.96 -1.83 -33.46
N LYS A 313 4.71 -1.44 -32.42
CA LYS A 313 4.15 -0.91 -31.18
C LYS A 313 3.35 0.37 -31.43
N ARG A 314 3.87 1.31 -32.21
CA ARG A 314 3.14 2.55 -32.56
C ARG A 314 1.88 2.26 -33.35
N THR A 315 1.95 1.33 -34.31
CA THR A 315 0.79 0.92 -35.12
C THR A 315 -0.27 0.19 -34.29
N ALA A 316 0.16 -0.68 -33.38
CA ALA A 316 -0.74 -1.36 -32.44
C ALA A 316 -1.36 -0.37 -31.44
N GLN A 317 -0.58 0.61 -30.96
CA GLN A 317 -1.09 1.68 -30.11
C GLN A 317 -2.14 2.53 -30.84
N SER A 318 -1.88 2.96 -32.07
CA SER A 318 -2.87 3.74 -32.82
C SER A 318 -4.11 2.92 -33.17
N TRP A 319 -3.97 1.63 -33.45
CA TRP A 319 -5.11 0.73 -33.63
C TRP A 319 -5.92 0.56 -32.35
N LEU A 320 -5.27 0.37 -31.20
CA LEU A 320 -5.93 0.31 -29.89
C LEU A 320 -6.66 1.61 -29.59
N ASP A 321 -6.02 2.76 -29.77
CA ASP A 321 -6.63 4.08 -29.52
C ASP A 321 -7.85 4.31 -30.43
N ALA A 322 -7.78 3.89 -31.70
CA ALA A 322 -8.90 3.94 -32.62
C ALA A 322 -10.05 3.00 -32.20
N TRP A 323 -9.75 1.81 -31.70
CA TRP A 323 -10.76 0.87 -31.19
C TRP A 323 -11.42 1.38 -29.91
N ILE A 324 -10.62 1.88 -28.96
CA ILE A 324 -11.07 2.45 -27.69
C ILE A 324 -12.05 3.60 -27.93
N SER A 325 -11.70 4.53 -28.83
CA SER A 325 -12.52 5.71 -29.12
C SER A 325 -13.83 5.39 -29.85
N HIS A 326 -13.89 4.29 -30.61
CA HIS A 326 -15.10 3.92 -31.35
C HIS A 326 -16.07 3.06 -30.53
N ASP A 327 -15.57 2.14 -29.70
CA ASP A 327 -16.40 1.08 -29.09
C ASP A 327 -16.78 1.38 -27.63
N ILE A 328 -16.03 2.25 -26.94
CA ILE A 328 -16.25 2.57 -25.52
C ILE A 328 -16.71 4.02 -25.36
N VAL A 329 -18.02 4.24 -25.55
CA VAL A 329 -18.66 5.51 -25.20
C VAL A 329 -19.02 5.48 -23.71
N LEU A 330 -18.11 6.01 -22.88
CA LEU A 330 -18.30 6.17 -21.43
C LEU A 330 -18.94 7.53 -21.04
N ASP A 331 -19.40 8.31 -22.02
CA ASP A 331 -20.09 9.58 -21.80
C ASP A 331 -21.53 9.36 -21.33
N ALA A 332 -21.71 8.67 -20.20
CA ALA A 332 -22.97 8.71 -19.49
C ALA A 332 -23.19 10.15 -18.99
N PRO A 333 -24.38 10.76 -19.20
CA PRO A 333 -24.66 12.06 -18.61
C PRO A 333 -24.43 11.98 -17.09
N PRO A 334 -23.83 13.02 -16.48
CA PRO A 334 -23.52 12.99 -15.05
C PRO A 334 -24.78 12.68 -14.26
N GLU A 335 -24.70 11.66 -13.40
CA GLU A 335 -25.84 11.21 -12.61
C GLU A 335 -26.44 12.40 -11.85
N THR A 336 -27.73 12.67 -12.08
CA THR A 336 -28.48 13.72 -11.38
C THR A 336 -29.32 13.11 -10.29
N ARG A 337 -29.23 13.64 -9.07
CA ARG A 337 -30.06 13.23 -7.93
C ARG A 337 -30.66 14.43 -7.24
N GLU A 338 -31.78 14.21 -6.58
CA GLU A 338 -32.40 15.20 -5.70
C GLU A 338 -31.78 15.09 -4.31
N VAL A 339 -31.36 16.22 -3.76
CA VAL A 339 -30.95 16.34 -2.36
C VAL A 339 -31.98 17.17 -1.63
N GLU A 340 -32.32 16.73 -0.43
CA GLU A 340 -33.25 17.39 0.46
C GLU A 340 -32.55 17.99 1.67
N ILE A 341 -33.17 19.03 2.22
CA ILE A 341 -32.82 19.60 3.52
C ILE A 341 -34.09 20.07 4.23
N PHE A 342 -34.11 19.94 5.55
CA PHE A 342 -35.25 20.32 6.37
C PHE A 342 -34.95 21.63 7.09
N GLU A 343 -35.75 22.64 6.81
CA GLU A 343 -35.77 23.87 7.61
C GLU A 343 -36.53 23.59 8.90
N LEU A 344 -35.84 23.68 10.03
CA LEU A 344 -36.42 23.48 11.35
C LEU A 344 -36.72 24.82 12.00
N GLN A 345 -37.93 24.96 12.51
CA GLN A 345 -38.34 26.08 13.33
C GLN A 345 -38.82 25.58 14.69
N ARG A 346 -38.52 26.36 15.73
CA ARG A 346 -38.88 26.05 17.10
C ARG A 346 -39.76 27.15 17.64
N ARG A 347 -40.86 26.77 18.31
CA ARG A 347 -41.73 27.72 19.00
C ARG A 347 -41.14 28.05 20.37
N ARG A 348 -41.02 29.34 20.70
CA ARG A 348 -40.53 29.80 22.01
C ARG A 348 -41.68 30.37 22.84
N GLY A 349 -41.90 29.83 24.05
CA GLY A 349 -42.87 30.40 25.01
C GLY A 349 -44.24 29.71 25.09
N GLY A 350 -44.29 28.37 24.96
CA GLY A 350 -45.54 27.62 25.15
C GLY A 350 -46.51 27.76 23.98
N HIS A 351 -47.83 27.64 24.24
CA HIS A 351 -48.86 27.52 23.20
C HIS A 351 -49.03 28.74 22.27
N ASN A 352 -48.67 29.92 22.77
CA ASN A 352 -48.85 31.20 22.07
C ASN A 352 -47.53 31.82 21.59
N GLY A 353 -46.45 31.04 21.54
CA GLY A 353 -45.13 31.50 21.14
C GLY A 353 -45.01 31.77 19.64
N GLU A 354 -44.12 32.70 19.28
CA GLU A 354 -43.74 32.91 17.87
C GLU A 354 -42.79 31.79 17.40
N TRP A 355 -42.82 31.51 16.09
CA TRP A 355 -41.94 30.54 15.45
C TRP A 355 -40.59 31.17 15.10
N GLU A 356 -39.52 30.68 15.71
CA GLU A 356 -38.16 31.13 15.43
C GLU A 356 -37.46 30.17 14.46
N SER A 357 -36.79 30.70 13.44
CA SER A 357 -35.92 29.91 12.55
C SER A 357 -34.74 29.35 13.33
N TRP A 358 -34.62 28.03 13.38
CA TRP A 358 -33.59 27.37 14.18
C TRP A 358 -32.36 27.01 13.34
N MET A 359 -32.52 26.09 12.37
CA MET A 359 -31.45 25.64 11.49
C MET A 359 -31.97 24.78 10.33
N PHE A 360 -31.12 24.54 9.34
CA PHE A 360 -31.31 23.58 8.27
C PHE A 360 -30.60 22.27 8.60
N SER A 361 -31.32 21.15 8.61
CA SER A 361 -30.81 19.83 8.97
C SER A 361 -31.01 18.83 7.83
N PRO A 362 -30.07 17.89 7.60
CA PRO A 362 -30.27 16.81 6.63
C PRO A 362 -31.32 15.78 7.08
N ALA A 363 -31.75 15.83 8.34
CA ALA A 363 -32.79 14.94 8.89
C ALA A 363 -34.04 15.76 9.28
N PRO A 364 -35.24 15.16 9.18
CA PRO A 364 -36.49 15.85 9.50
C PRO A 364 -36.66 16.15 11.00
N TYR A 365 -35.85 15.55 11.89
CA TYR A 365 -35.95 15.73 13.34
C TYR A 365 -37.38 15.48 13.85
N ASP A 366 -37.94 14.34 13.44
CA ASP A 366 -39.25 13.84 13.84
C ASP A 366 -39.26 13.35 15.30
N PRO A 367 -40.44 13.29 15.96
CA PRO A 367 -40.55 12.87 17.37
C PRO A 367 -39.91 11.50 17.66
N LEU A 368 -39.92 10.61 16.68
CA LEU A 368 -39.35 9.26 16.76
C LEU A 368 -37.89 9.19 16.26
N SER A 369 -37.30 10.32 15.84
CA SER A 369 -35.91 10.35 15.41
C SER A 369 -34.97 9.96 16.56
N PRO A 370 -33.85 9.26 16.27
CA PRO A 370 -32.90 8.88 17.30
C PRO A 370 -32.32 10.09 18.03
N GLN A 371 -32.14 11.22 17.34
CA GLN A 371 -31.67 12.48 17.93
C GLN A 371 -32.66 13.05 18.96
N ARG A 372 -33.97 12.90 18.69
CA ARG A 372 -35.02 13.28 19.62
C ARG A 372 -35.08 12.38 20.84
N ILE A 373 -34.99 11.07 20.64
CA ILE A 373 -35.04 10.08 21.72
C ILE A 373 -33.81 10.19 22.63
N SER A 374 -32.62 10.49 22.07
CA SER A 374 -31.40 10.69 22.84
C SER A 374 -31.32 12.05 23.54
N GLY A 375 -32.20 13.00 23.21
CA GLY A 375 -32.14 14.38 23.69
C GLY A 375 -31.03 15.22 23.03
N ASP A 376 -30.43 14.73 21.95
CA ASP A 376 -29.41 15.44 21.20
C ASP A 376 -30.02 16.59 20.38
N ARG A 377 -29.24 17.65 20.20
CA ARG A 377 -29.64 18.78 19.35
C ARG A 377 -29.56 18.39 17.87
N PRO A 378 -30.44 18.94 17.01
CA PRO A 378 -30.35 18.72 15.58
C PRO A 378 -29.01 19.25 15.04
N LYS A 379 -28.43 18.53 14.08
CA LYS A 379 -27.16 18.89 13.44
C LYS A 379 -27.43 19.52 12.07
N GLY A 380 -26.64 20.51 11.69
CA GLY A 380 -26.83 21.24 10.44
C GLY A 380 -26.32 22.68 10.49
N THR A 381 -26.80 23.51 9.56
CA THR A 381 -26.31 24.89 9.35
C THR A 381 -27.40 25.92 9.62
N ARG A 382 -27.03 27.18 9.90
CA ARG A 382 -28.00 28.25 10.18
C ARG A 382 -28.57 28.89 8.92
N PHE A 383 -27.78 28.95 7.85
CA PHE A 383 -28.17 29.58 6.59
C PHE A 383 -28.16 28.57 5.44
N PHE A 384 -28.97 28.83 4.41
CA PHE A 384 -28.99 28.04 3.16
C PHE A 384 -27.66 28.10 2.41
N GLU A 385 -26.93 29.21 2.52
CA GLU A 385 -25.65 29.44 1.82
C GLU A 385 -24.54 28.53 2.35
N ASP A 386 -24.63 28.13 3.62
CA ASP A 386 -23.67 27.23 4.27
C ASP A 386 -23.89 25.76 3.89
N VAL A 387 -24.99 25.44 3.20
CA VAL A 387 -25.32 24.07 2.81
C VAL A 387 -24.43 23.65 1.63
N ALA A 388 -23.42 22.83 1.94
CA ALA A 388 -22.56 22.24 0.93
C ALA A 388 -23.24 21.06 0.23
N PRO A 389 -22.95 20.81 -1.07
CA PRO A 389 -23.40 19.59 -1.72
C PRO A 389 -22.72 18.36 -1.07
N PRO A 390 -23.34 17.16 -1.15
CA PRO A 390 -22.74 15.94 -0.63
C PRO A 390 -21.35 15.67 -1.24
N ARG A 391 -20.50 14.93 -0.52
CA ARG A 391 -19.14 14.62 -0.98
C ARG A 391 -19.17 13.92 -2.35
N GLY A 392 -18.47 14.47 -3.33
CA GLY A 392 -18.44 13.94 -4.71
C GLY A 392 -19.56 14.46 -5.62
N TRP A 393 -20.39 15.39 -5.13
CA TRP A 393 -21.50 15.99 -5.87
C TRP A 393 -21.31 17.51 -5.98
N GLU A 394 -21.90 18.10 -7.02
CA GLU A 394 -21.98 19.55 -7.20
C GLU A 394 -23.44 19.96 -7.46
N TRP A 395 -23.79 21.22 -7.18
CA TRP A 395 -25.14 21.72 -7.41
C TRP A 395 -25.44 21.76 -8.90
N GLY A 396 -26.49 21.05 -9.33
CA GLY A 396 -27.00 21.12 -10.71
C GLY A 396 -27.83 22.39 -10.93
N ASP A 397 -28.70 22.70 -9.96
CA ASP A 397 -29.58 23.87 -10.01
C ASP A 397 -29.04 25.06 -9.22
N LYS A 398 -29.50 26.27 -9.56
CA LYS A 398 -29.06 27.53 -8.92
C LYS A 398 -29.76 27.82 -7.59
N LYS A 399 -30.95 27.27 -7.35
CA LYS A 399 -31.80 27.63 -6.21
C LYS A 399 -32.40 26.39 -5.55
N TRP A 400 -32.66 26.50 -4.25
CA TRP A 400 -33.49 25.55 -3.53
C TRP A 400 -34.96 25.75 -3.92
N VAL A 401 -35.68 24.65 -4.11
CA VAL A 401 -37.11 24.64 -4.42
C VAL A 401 -37.84 24.07 -3.22
N LEU A 402 -38.96 24.69 -2.86
CA LEU A 402 -39.83 24.19 -1.80
C LEU A 402 -40.53 22.92 -2.30
N ASP A 403 -40.47 21.84 -1.52
CA ASP A 403 -41.24 20.64 -1.82
C ASP A 403 -42.72 20.87 -1.50
N LEU A 404 -43.57 20.77 -2.53
CA LEU A 404 -45.01 20.92 -2.40
C LEU A 404 -45.67 19.63 -1.91
N ALA A 405 -45.02 18.48 -2.06
CA ALA A 405 -45.57 17.17 -1.71
C ALA A 405 -45.37 16.83 -0.23
N SER A 406 -45.72 17.75 0.67
CA SER A 406 -45.49 17.60 2.12
C SER A 406 -46.17 16.36 2.72
N ARG A 407 -47.30 15.93 2.15
CA ARG A 407 -48.01 14.71 2.54
C ARG A 407 -47.26 13.45 2.09
N GLU A 408 -46.75 13.43 0.87
CA GLU A 408 -46.15 12.23 0.26
C GLU A 408 -44.91 11.78 1.04
N TRP A 409 -43.98 12.70 1.34
CA TRP A 409 -42.77 12.31 2.07
C TRP A 409 -43.03 11.91 3.53
N VAL A 410 -44.07 12.48 4.16
CA VAL A 410 -44.50 12.13 5.52
C VAL A 410 -45.09 10.72 5.54
N GLU A 411 -45.92 10.38 4.56
CA GLU A 411 -46.51 9.05 4.39
C GLU A 411 -45.46 7.99 4.02
N GLU A 412 -44.57 8.29 3.06
CA GLU A 412 -43.48 7.39 2.65
C GLU A 412 -42.56 7.02 3.82
N ARG A 413 -42.30 7.98 4.73
CA ARG A 413 -41.43 7.79 5.90
C ARG A 413 -42.17 7.37 7.16
N MET A 414 -43.49 7.18 7.07
CA MET A 414 -44.35 6.78 8.19
C MET A 414 -44.14 7.66 9.44
N VAL A 415 -44.00 8.98 9.24
CA VAL A 415 -43.77 9.91 10.34
C VAL A 415 -45.07 10.08 11.13
N GLN A 416 -45.05 9.72 12.41
CA GLN A 416 -46.22 9.74 13.30
C GLN A 416 -46.22 10.95 14.23
N GLY A 417 -47.40 11.36 14.71
CA GLY A 417 -47.55 12.43 15.69
C GLY A 417 -47.32 13.83 15.10
N VAL A 418 -47.72 14.02 13.85
CA VAL A 418 -47.40 15.21 13.05
C VAL A 418 -48.63 15.70 12.29
N GLU A 419 -48.79 17.02 12.24
CA GLU A 419 -49.79 17.72 11.44
C GLU A 419 -49.15 18.28 10.17
N VAL A 420 -49.75 18.01 9.02
CA VAL A 420 -49.26 18.44 7.70
C VAL A 420 -50.12 19.59 7.19
N GLU A 421 -49.51 20.77 7.03
CA GLU A 421 -50.13 21.92 6.40
C GLU A 421 -50.14 21.73 4.87
N ILE A 422 -51.33 21.75 4.26
CA ILE A 422 -51.55 21.53 2.82
C ILE A 422 -51.78 22.86 2.08
N GLU A 423 -52.11 23.93 2.80
CA GLU A 423 -52.38 25.25 2.24
C GLU A 423 -51.31 26.24 2.74
N GLY A 424 -50.77 27.09 1.86
CA GLY A 424 -49.71 28.04 2.24
C GLY A 424 -48.30 27.49 2.12
N GLU A 425 -47.52 27.57 3.20
CA GLU A 425 -46.06 27.37 3.21
C GLU A 425 -45.60 25.91 3.42
N ARG A 426 -46.54 24.98 3.58
CA ARG A 426 -46.30 23.52 3.69
C ARG A 426 -45.47 23.10 4.90
N TRP A 427 -45.75 23.70 6.06
CA TRP A 427 -45.13 23.29 7.30
C TRP A 427 -45.65 21.93 7.80
N VAL A 428 -44.77 21.18 8.42
CA VAL A 428 -45.06 19.88 9.02
C VAL A 428 -44.73 19.98 10.51
N GLY A 429 -45.75 20.22 11.33
CA GLY A 429 -45.65 20.50 12.77
C GLY A 429 -45.79 19.23 13.62
N ASP A 430 -45.06 19.13 14.73
CA ASP A 430 -45.34 18.10 15.74
C ASP A 430 -46.73 18.36 16.36
N LEU A 431 -47.44 17.31 16.73
CA LEU A 431 -48.60 17.43 17.62
C LEU A 431 -48.10 17.50 19.06
N ALA A 432 -48.68 18.39 19.87
CA ALA A 432 -48.44 18.41 21.30
C ALA A 432 -48.92 17.07 21.88
N GLY A 433 -48.03 16.34 22.56
CA GLY A 433 -48.40 15.11 23.22
C GLY A 433 -49.34 15.43 24.37
N ASP A 434 -50.61 15.06 24.26
CA ASP A 434 -51.44 14.87 25.45
C ASP A 434 -50.82 13.69 26.21
N GLU A 435 -50.29 13.91 27.41
CA GLU A 435 -49.78 12.84 28.29
C GLU A 435 -50.86 11.82 28.73
N GLU A 436 -52.08 11.88 28.16
CA GLU A 436 -53.23 11.04 28.53
C GLU A 436 -53.69 10.03 27.45
N ALA A 437 -52.85 9.69 26.46
CA ALA A 437 -53.24 8.74 25.39
C ALA A 437 -52.36 7.49 25.27
N TYR A 438 -51.96 6.90 26.40
CA TYR A 438 -51.42 5.53 26.46
C TYR A 438 -52.22 4.62 27.41
N GLU A 439 -53.55 4.69 27.37
CA GLU A 439 -54.38 3.54 27.74
C GLU A 439 -54.73 2.75 26.47
N MET A 440 -54.13 1.56 26.39
CA MET A 440 -54.33 0.60 25.32
C MET A 440 -55.76 0.03 25.38
N HIS A 441 -56.70 0.63 24.63
CA HIS A 441 -58.00 0.00 24.40
C HIS A 441 -57.90 -1.09 23.32
N PRO A 442 -58.43 -2.31 23.56
CA PRO A 442 -58.34 -3.41 22.62
C PRO A 442 -59.19 -3.12 21.37
N ILE A 443 -58.68 -3.60 20.25
CA ILE A 443 -59.20 -3.48 18.88
C ILE A 443 -60.73 -3.64 18.83
N GLY A 444 -61.42 -2.53 18.62
CA GLY A 444 -62.85 -2.45 18.37
C GLY A 444 -63.12 -1.52 17.19
N LYS A 445 -63.73 -2.05 16.13
CA LYS A 445 -64.10 -1.37 14.88
C LYS A 445 -64.75 -0.01 15.15
N GLY A 446 -64.01 1.08 14.91
CA GLY A 446 -64.48 2.46 14.99
C GLY A 446 -64.05 3.24 13.76
N LYS A 447 -65.02 3.88 13.10
CA LYS A 447 -64.88 4.64 11.85
C LYS A 447 -63.71 5.63 11.89
N ALA A 448 -62.93 5.66 10.81
CA ALA A 448 -61.97 6.72 10.53
C ALA A 448 -62.66 8.08 10.68
N LYS A 449 -62.20 8.88 11.64
CA LYS A 449 -62.68 10.25 11.83
C LYS A 449 -62.11 11.08 10.68
N ASN A 450 -63.02 11.75 9.98
CA ASN A 450 -62.79 12.49 8.74
C ASN A 450 -61.70 13.56 8.91
N TRP A 451 -60.80 13.61 7.93
CA TRP A 451 -59.58 14.42 7.81
C TRP A 451 -59.87 15.81 7.21
N GLU A 452 -60.93 16.48 7.67
CA GLU A 452 -61.27 17.81 7.15
C GLU A 452 -61.64 18.76 8.29
N ASP A 453 -60.92 19.87 8.25
CA ASP A 453 -61.27 21.18 8.80
C ASP A 453 -61.11 21.38 10.32
N GLY A 454 -60.05 22.13 10.66
CA GLY A 454 -59.73 22.49 12.02
C GLY A 454 -58.51 23.38 12.09
N GLY A 455 -58.61 24.60 11.56
CA GLY A 455 -57.67 25.68 11.85
C GLY A 455 -57.65 25.95 13.36
N GLY A 456 -56.73 25.29 14.06
CA GLY A 456 -56.61 25.37 15.51
C GLY A 456 -55.14 25.33 15.91
N ASN A 457 -54.56 26.51 16.11
CA ASN A 457 -53.21 26.70 16.65
C ASN A 457 -53.00 26.07 18.04
N ASP A 458 -54.05 25.51 18.65
CA ASP A 458 -54.15 25.00 20.01
C ASP A 458 -53.71 23.53 20.21
N LYS A 459 -53.15 22.87 19.19
CA LYS A 459 -52.59 21.50 19.32
C LYS A 459 -51.19 21.29 18.75
N MET A 460 -50.53 22.34 18.28
CA MET A 460 -49.17 22.23 17.74
C MET A 460 -48.11 22.15 18.85
N GLY A 461 -47.21 21.18 18.71
CA GLY A 461 -46.04 20.95 19.55
C GLY A 461 -44.93 21.99 19.32
N GLU A 462 -43.76 21.76 19.94
CA GLU A 462 -42.67 22.75 19.96
C GLU A 462 -41.92 22.93 18.63
N TRP A 463 -42.04 21.99 17.68
CA TRP A 463 -41.21 21.96 16.48
C TRP A 463 -42.05 21.83 15.22
N ARG A 464 -41.63 22.54 14.18
CA ARG A 464 -42.13 22.35 12.81
C ARG A 464 -40.97 22.28 11.84
N ARG A 465 -41.18 21.56 10.74
CA ARG A 465 -40.19 21.42 9.67
C ARG A 465 -40.79 21.63 8.30
N ARG A 466 -39.94 22.04 7.36
CA ARG A 466 -40.31 22.22 5.95
C ARG A 466 -39.21 21.66 5.06
N ARG A 467 -39.59 20.87 4.06
CA ARG A 467 -38.66 20.17 3.17
C ARG A 467 -38.33 21.04 1.96
N TRP A 468 -37.04 21.23 1.74
CA TRP A 468 -36.48 21.92 0.58
C TRP A 468 -35.69 20.92 -0.25
N VAL A 469 -35.82 20.99 -1.57
CA VAL A 469 -35.14 20.09 -2.50
C VAL A 469 -34.29 20.89 -3.50
N ARG A 470 -33.19 20.29 -3.93
CA ARG A 470 -32.30 20.85 -4.96
C ARG A 470 -31.58 19.75 -5.70
N MET A 471 -31.47 19.90 -7.03
CA MET A 471 -30.74 18.93 -7.84
C MET A 471 -29.23 19.05 -7.61
N VAL A 472 -28.60 17.90 -7.46
CA VAL A 472 -27.16 17.72 -7.54
C VAL A 472 -26.81 16.87 -8.74
N ARG A 473 -25.64 17.13 -9.32
CA ARG A 473 -25.04 16.29 -10.35
C ARG A 473 -23.73 15.71 -9.82
N ARG A 474 -23.43 14.47 -10.19
CA ARG A 474 -22.18 13.82 -9.79
C ARG A 474 -21.01 14.60 -10.40
N LYS A 475 -20.03 14.96 -9.56
CA LYS A 475 -18.86 15.69 -10.03
C LYS A 475 -18.06 14.79 -10.96
N VAL A 476 -17.89 15.19 -12.21
CA VAL A 476 -16.94 14.55 -13.13
C VAL A 476 -15.55 14.95 -12.68
N VAL A 477 -14.77 13.99 -12.21
CA VAL A 477 -13.34 14.21 -11.94
C VAL A 477 -12.64 14.16 -13.30
N SER A 478 -12.67 15.27 -14.03
CA SER A 478 -11.84 15.42 -15.23
C SER A 478 -10.40 15.53 -14.76
N ASP A 479 -9.57 14.54 -15.08
CA ASP A 479 -8.16 14.45 -14.70
C ASP A 479 -7.29 15.42 -15.53
N THR A 480 -7.72 16.67 -15.66
CA THR A 480 -6.90 17.78 -16.17
C THR A 480 -6.18 18.44 -15.00
N GLY A 481 -5.31 17.66 -14.36
CA GLY A 481 -4.44 18.09 -13.26
C GLY A 481 -2.99 18.15 -13.70
N SER A 482 -2.62 19.26 -14.34
CA SER A 482 -1.27 19.86 -14.36
C SER A 482 -0.06 18.91 -14.33
N ILE A 483 0.41 18.51 -15.51
CA ILE A 483 1.86 18.40 -15.75
C ILE A 483 2.35 19.85 -15.77
N GLY A 484 2.76 20.38 -14.62
CA GLY A 484 3.28 21.72 -14.47
C GLY A 484 4.63 21.68 -13.75
N GLY A 485 5.70 21.98 -14.50
CA GLY A 485 7.00 22.39 -13.98
C GLY A 485 8.05 21.30 -13.90
#